data_AF-A0A833YH95-F1
#
_entry.id   AF-A0A833YH95-F1
#
_cell.length_a   1.000
_cell.length_b   1.000
_cell.length_c   1.000
_cell.angle_alpha   90.00
_cell.angle_beta   90.00
_cell.angle_gamma   90.00
#
_symmetry.space_group_name_H-M   'P 1'
#
loop_
_entity.id
_entity.type
_entity.pdbx_description
1 polymer ?
#
loop_
_entity_poly.entity_id
_entity_poly.type
_entity_poly.pdbx_seq_one_letter_code
_entity_poly.pdbx_strand_id
1 'polypeptide(L)'
;MSLLQSAWMEILILGVVYRSLSFEDELVYADDYIMDEDQSKLAGLLDLNNAILQLVKRYKSMKLEKEEFVTLKAIALANSDSMHIEDVEAVQKLQDVLHEALQDYEAGQHMEDPRRAGKMLMTLPLLRQTSTKAVQHFYNIKLEGKVPMHKLFLEMLEAKV
;
A
#
# COMPACT_ATOMS: atom_id res chain seq x y z
N MET A 1 1.20 15.32 10.69
CA MET A 1 2.23 14.64 9.87
C MET A 1 2.33 13.15 10.17
N SER A 2 2.05 12.72 11.40
CA SER A 2 2.26 11.35 11.90
C SER A 2 1.59 10.24 11.06
N LEU A 3 0.36 10.45 10.56
CA LEU A 3 -0.32 9.44 9.72
C LEU A 3 0.39 9.25 8.36
N LEU A 4 0.78 10.34 7.70
CA LEU A 4 1.47 10.29 6.42
C LEU A 4 2.83 9.58 6.57
N GLN A 5 3.61 9.97 7.58
CA GLN A 5 4.89 9.33 7.91
C GLN A 5 4.73 7.85 8.24
N SER A 6 3.57 7.44 8.75
CA SER A 6 3.31 6.03 9.03
C SER A 6 2.85 5.22 7.83
N ALA A 7 2.03 5.77 6.94
CA ALA A 7 1.34 5.01 5.88
C ALA A 7 1.89 5.22 4.46
N TRP A 8 2.83 6.14 4.25
CA TRP A 8 3.28 6.53 2.90
C TRP A 8 3.70 5.36 2.02
N MET A 9 4.42 4.38 2.57
CA MET A 9 4.89 3.24 1.81
C MET A 9 3.74 2.29 1.44
N GLU A 10 2.74 2.12 2.31
CA GLU A 10 1.51 1.37 1.97
C GLU A 10 0.77 2.04 0.82
N ILE A 11 0.66 3.36 0.86
CA ILE A 11 0.00 4.16 -0.18
C ILE A 11 0.73 4.03 -1.52
N LEU A 12 2.07 4.09 -1.52
CA LEU A 12 2.89 3.93 -2.73
C LEU A 12 2.77 2.51 -3.32
N ILE A 13 2.88 1.48 -2.47
CA ILE A 13 2.75 0.08 -2.89
C ILE A 13 1.36 -0.17 -3.47
N LEU A 14 0.30 0.30 -2.81
CA LEU A 14 -1.06 0.10 -3.29
C LEU A 14 -1.26 0.76 -4.67
N GLY A 15 -0.59 1.90 -4.91
CA GLY A 15 -0.57 2.55 -6.22
C GLY A 15 0.06 1.69 -7.32
N VAL A 16 1.24 1.11 -7.06
CA VAL A 16 1.90 0.17 -8.00
C VAL A 16 1.02 -1.05 -8.24
N VAL A 17 0.50 -1.64 -7.17
CA VAL A 17 -0.38 -2.81 -7.22
C VAL A 17 -1.59 -2.55 -8.13
N TYR A 18 -2.27 -1.42 -7.95
CA TYR A 18 -3.45 -1.08 -8.73
C TYR A 18 -3.14 -0.88 -10.22
N ARG A 19 -2.02 -0.21 -10.56
CA ARG A 19 -1.58 -0.06 -11.96
C ARG A 19 -1.21 -1.39 -12.61
N SER A 20 -0.80 -2.38 -11.82
CA SER A 20 -0.30 -3.68 -12.30
C SER A 20 -1.40 -4.73 -12.48
N LEU A 21 -2.66 -4.45 -12.15
CA LEU A 21 -3.74 -5.45 -12.18
C LEU A 21 -4.00 -6.03 -13.58
N SER A 22 -3.76 -5.24 -14.63
CA SER A 22 -3.95 -5.64 -16.03
C SER A 22 -2.75 -6.38 -16.63
N PHE A 23 -1.65 -6.53 -15.89
CA PHE A 23 -0.42 -7.14 -16.35
C PHE A 23 -0.25 -8.55 -15.74
N GLU A 24 0.70 -9.32 -16.27
CA GLU A 24 1.05 -10.66 -15.79
C GLU A 24 2.53 -10.67 -15.38
N ASP A 25 2.78 -10.96 -14.10
CA ASP A 25 4.12 -11.03 -13.50
C ASP A 25 5.03 -9.79 -13.72
N GLU A 26 4.42 -8.63 -14.00
CA GLU A 26 5.08 -7.33 -14.14
C GLU A 26 4.52 -6.31 -13.14
N LEU A 27 5.37 -5.38 -12.69
CA LEU A 27 4.99 -4.26 -11.82
C LEU A 27 5.11 -2.91 -12.53
N VAL A 28 3.99 -2.21 -12.64
CA VAL A 28 3.88 -0.90 -13.29
C VAL A 28 4.11 0.21 -12.27
N TYR A 29 5.35 0.63 -12.12
CA TYR A 29 5.71 1.76 -11.27
C TYR A 29 5.26 3.09 -11.89
N ALA A 30 5.40 3.23 -13.21
CA ALA A 30 4.88 4.32 -14.03
C ALA A 30 4.60 3.80 -15.45
N ASP A 31 3.92 4.61 -16.28
CA ASP A 31 3.58 4.22 -17.66
C ASP A 31 4.82 3.89 -18.51
N ASP A 32 5.96 4.53 -18.20
CA ASP A 32 7.27 4.36 -18.83
C ASP A 32 8.27 3.57 -17.96
N TYR A 33 7.82 3.03 -16.82
CA TYR A 33 8.66 2.25 -15.91
C TYR A 33 7.90 1.02 -15.40
N ILE A 34 8.02 -0.06 -16.18
CA ILE A 34 7.50 -1.39 -15.88
C ILE A 34 8.68 -2.28 -15.51
N MET A 35 8.55 -3.02 -14.41
CA MET A 35 9.57 -3.95 -13.92
C MET A 35 9.11 -5.39 -14.03
N ASP A 36 9.84 -6.19 -14.81
CA ASP A 36 9.72 -7.64 -14.86
C ASP A 36 10.64 -8.35 -13.82
N GLU A 37 10.66 -9.68 -13.84
CA GLU A 37 11.49 -10.49 -12.92
C GLU A 37 12.99 -10.22 -13.09
N ASP A 38 13.47 -10.05 -14.32
CA ASP A 38 14.89 -9.88 -14.61
C ASP A 38 15.39 -8.48 -14.22
N GLN A 39 14.61 -7.44 -14.48
CA GLN A 39 14.86 -6.09 -13.99
C GLN A 39 14.81 -6.04 -12.46
N SER A 40 13.90 -6.79 -11.84
CA SER A 40 13.82 -6.92 -10.38
C SER A 40 15.08 -7.58 -9.79
N LYS A 41 15.63 -8.61 -10.45
CA LYS A 41 16.92 -9.23 -10.08
C LYS A 41 18.07 -8.24 -10.20
N LEU A 42 18.17 -7.55 -11.33
CA LEU A 42 19.24 -6.58 -11.60
C LEU A 42 19.22 -5.42 -10.60
N ALA A 43 18.04 -4.99 -10.16
CA ALA A 43 17.88 -3.92 -9.17
C ALA A 43 18.05 -4.41 -7.71
N GLY A 44 18.20 -5.71 -7.46
CA GLY A 44 18.22 -6.26 -6.10
C GLY A 44 16.86 -6.20 -5.38
N LEU A 45 15.77 -6.06 -6.14
CA LEU A 45 14.40 -5.89 -5.64
C LEU A 45 13.53 -7.14 -5.79
N LEU A 46 14.07 -8.25 -6.29
CA LEU A 46 13.30 -9.48 -6.60
C LEU A 46 12.36 -9.91 -5.47
N ASP A 47 12.86 -10.03 -4.24
CA ASP A 47 12.05 -10.49 -3.10
C ASP A 47 10.94 -9.50 -2.73
N LEU A 48 11.22 -8.21 -2.85
CA LEU A 48 10.24 -7.15 -2.58
C LEU A 48 9.16 -7.14 -3.66
N ASN A 49 9.57 -7.18 -4.92
CA ASN A 49 8.67 -7.17 -6.06
C ASN A 49 7.81 -8.42 -6.12
N ASN A 50 8.34 -9.58 -5.74
CA ASN A 50 7.55 -10.80 -5.55
C ASN A 50 6.50 -10.66 -4.45
N ALA A 51 6.81 -9.97 -3.34
CA ALA A 51 5.82 -9.68 -2.30
C ALA A 51 4.73 -8.71 -2.78
N ILE A 52 5.09 -7.73 -3.63
CA ILE A 52 4.11 -6.83 -4.27
C ILE A 52 3.26 -7.59 -5.29
N LEU A 53 3.83 -8.50 -6.09
CA LEU A 53 3.10 -9.34 -7.03
C LEU A 53 2.11 -10.28 -6.31
N GLN A 54 2.38 -10.71 -5.07
CA GLN A 54 1.39 -11.43 -4.27
C GLN A 54 0.17 -10.57 -3.94
N LEU A 55 0.34 -9.27 -3.67
CA LEU A 55 -0.76 -8.33 -3.52
C LEU A 55 -1.53 -8.17 -4.84
N VAL A 56 -0.82 -8.00 -5.97
CA VAL A 56 -1.44 -7.93 -7.32
C VAL A 56 -2.31 -9.16 -7.58
N LYS A 57 -1.77 -10.36 -7.36
CA LYS A 57 -2.50 -11.63 -7.55
C LYS A 57 -3.75 -11.70 -6.68
N ARG A 58 -3.66 -11.28 -5.41
CA ARG A 58 -4.81 -11.20 -4.51
C ARG A 58 -5.88 -10.24 -5.03
N TYR A 59 -5.52 -9.00 -5.33
CA TYR A 59 -6.49 -7.99 -5.79
C TYR A 59 -7.07 -8.29 -7.19
N LYS A 60 -6.27 -8.88 -8.08
CA LYS A 60 -6.73 -9.36 -9.39
C LYS A 60 -7.80 -10.44 -9.23
N SER A 61 -7.61 -11.39 -8.30
CA SER A 61 -8.63 -12.42 -7.99
C SER A 61 -9.92 -11.85 -7.41
N MET A 62 -9.82 -10.73 -6.69
CA MET A 62 -10.97 -10.03 -6.11
C MET A 62 -11.65 -9.08 -7.09
N LYS A 63 -11.05 -8.87 -8.28
CA LYS A 63 -11.47 -7.85 -9.26
C LYS A 63 -11.58 -6.48 -8.59
N LEU A 64 -10.47 -6.04 -7.98
CA LEU A 64 -10.42 -4.75 -7.28
C LEU A 64 -10.80 -3.60 -8.21
N GLU A 65 -11.75 -2.79 -7.79
CA GLU A 65 -12.25 -1.62 -8.51
C GLU A 65 -11.52 -0.34 -8.08
N LYS A 66 -11.73 0.74 -8.84
CA LYS A 66 -11.05 2.01 -8.56
C LYS A 66 -11.52 2.63 -7.24
N GLU A 67 -12.82 2.52 -6.99
CA GLU A 67 -13.55 3.01 -5.83
C GLU A 67 -13.03 2.34 -4.55
N GLU A 68 -12.89 1.01 -4.60
CA GLU A 68 -12.32 0.20 -3.52
C GLU A 68 -10.84 0.54 -3.29
N PHE A 69 -10.06 0.67 -4.37
CA PHE A 69 -8.66 1.08 -4.30
C PHE A 69 -8.46 2.42 -3.60
N VAL A 70 -9.21 3.46 -3.99
CA VAL A 70 -9.06 4.78 -3.36
C VAL A 70 -9.52 4.78 -1.90
N THR A 71 -10.56 4.00 -1.58
CA THR A 71 -11.06 3.81 -0.22
C THR A 71 -10.03 3.10 0.64
N LEU A 72 -9.40 2.03 0.13
CA LEU A 72 -8.33 1.32 0.83
C LEU A 72 -7.09 2.19 1.06
N LYS A 73 -6.74 3.11 0.16
CA LYS A 73 -5.66 4.08 0.44
C LYS A 73 -6.01 5.00 1.61
N ALA A 74 -7.26 5.48 1.67
CA ALA A 74 -7.71 6.33 2.76
C ALA A 74 -7.74 5.56 4.09
N ILE A 75 -8.23 4.31 4.08
CA ILE A 75 -8.21 3.42 5.25
C ILE A 75 -6.76 3.13 5.68
N ALA A 76 -5.85 2.81 4.77
CA ALA A 76 -4.45 2.57 5.11
C ALA A 76 -3.78 3.81 5.75
N LEU A 77 -4.16 5.01 5.31
CA LEU A 77 -3.71 6.27 5.92
C LEU A 77 -4.29 6.45 7.32
N ALA A 78 -5.60 6.28 7.49
CA ALA A 78 -6.28 6.49 8.77
C ALA A 78 -5.95 5.41 9.81
N ASN A 79 -5.80 4.16 9.37
CA ASN A 79 -5.45 2.97 10.17
C ASN A 79 -3.92 2.73 10.19
N SER A 80 -3.16 3.83 10.25
CA SER A 80 -1.71 3.76 10.38
C SER A 80 -1.33 3.47 11.83
N ASP A 81 -0.33 2.59 12.06
CA ASP A 81 0.20 2.29 13.41
C ASP A 81 1.03 3.46 13.99
N SER A 82 0.57 4.70 13.83
CA SER A 82 1.29 5.87 14.33
C SER A 82 1.17 5.96 15.86
N MET A 83 2.30 5.98 16.55
CA MET A 83 2.35 6.16 18.02
C MET A 83 2.27 7.64 18.45
N HIS A 84 2.22 8.57 17.49
CA HIS A 84 2.31 10.02 17.71
C HIS A 84 1.03 10.75 17.30
N ILE A 85 -0.12 10.20 17.68
CA ILE A 85 -1.43 10.81 17.43
C ILE A 85 -1.81 11.68 18.64
N GLU A 86 -2.04 12.97 18.38
CA GLU A 86 -2.47 13.94 19.41
C GLU A 86 -3.96 13.77 19.74
N ASP A 87 -4.81 13.66 18.72
CA ASP A 87 -6.25 13.47 18.86
C ASP A 87 -6.66 12.08 18.34
N VAL A 88 -6.62 11.10 19.24
CA VAL A 88 -6.92 9.70 18.93
C VAL A 88 -8.40 9.52 18.58
N GLU A 89 -9.30 10.30 19.21
CA GLU A 89 -10.74 10.20 18.98
C GLU A 89 -11.12 10.69 17.57
N ALA A 90 -10.54 11.81 17.12
CA ALA A 90 -10.76 12.29 15.76
C ALA A 90 -10.22 11.32 14.70
N VAL A 91 -9.09 10.67 14.95
CA VAL A 91 -8.53 9.65 14.05
C VAL A 91 -9.41 8.40 14.03
N GLN A 92 -9.89 7.94 15.18
CA GLN A 92 -10.84 6.82 15.24
C GLN A 92 -12.12 7.14 14.47
N LYS A 93 -12.67 8.35 14.65
CA LYS A 93 -13.84 8.80 13.90
C LYS A 93 -13.59 8.83 12.39
N LEU A 94 -12.40 9.23 11.95
CA LEU A 94 -12.02 9.17 10.54
C LEU A 94 -11.98 7.72 10.02
N GLN A 95 -11.43 6.78 10.80
CA GLN A 95 -11.44 5.36 10.45
C GLN A 95 -12.88 4.83 10.32
N ASP A 96 -13.75 5.16 11.28
CA ASP A 96 -15.15 4.72 11.30
C ASP A 96 -15.90 5.21 10.06
N VAL A 97 -15.75 6.50 9.70
CA VAL A 97 -16.35 7.09 8.50
C VAL A 97 -15.88 6.39 7.22
N LEU A 98 -14.60 6.03 7.13
CA LEU A 98 -14.05 5.34 5.97
C LEU A 98 -14.47 3.87 5.89
N HIS A 99 -14.59 3.20 7.04
CA HIS A 99 -15.11 1.84 7.11
C HIS A 99 -16.59 1.78 6.75
N GLU A 100 -17.39 2.74 7.21
CA GLU A 100 -18.80 2.89 6.84
C GLU A 100 -18.94 3.14 5.33
N ALA A 101 -18.15 4.06 4.77
CA ALA A 101 -18.16 4.32 3.33
C ALA A 101 -17.82 3.08 2.49
N LEU A 102 -16.86 2.25 2.94
CA LEU A 102 -16.57 0.97 2.30
C LEU A 102 -17.75 0.01 2.43
N GLN A 103 -18.33 -0.14 3.63
CA GLN A 103 -19.46 -1.02 3.85
C GLN A 103 -20.68 -0.65 3.00
N ASP A 104 -21.02 0.63 2.92
CA ASP A 104 -22.12 1.14 2.11
C ASP A 104 -21.88 0.93 0.62
N TYR A 105 -20.65 1.17 0.15
CA TYR A 105 -20.27 0.90 -1.24
C TYR A 105 -20.47 -0.57 -1.60
N GLU A 106 -19.94 -1.49 -0.79
CA GLU A 106 -20.05 -2.92 -1.04
C GLU A 106 -21.49 -3.43 -0.93
N ALA A 107 -22.26 -2.92 0.03
CA ALA A 107 -23.67 -3.28 0.19
C ALA A 107 -24.52 -2.84 -1.01
N GLY A 108 -24.17 -1.72 -1.66
CA GLY A 108 -24.85 -1.21 -2.85
C GLY A 108 -24.40 -1.83 -4.17
N GLN A 109 -23.09 -1.97 -4.39
CA GLN A 109 -22.52 -2.40 -5.67
C GLN A 109 -22.30 -3.92 -5.76
N HIS A 110 -22.03 -4.58 -4.63
CA HIS A 110 -21.64 -6.00 -4.57
C HIS A 110 -22.59 -6.81 -3.68
N MET A 111 -23.90 -6.69 -3.95
CA MET A 111 -24.97 -7.39 -3.21
C MET A 111 -24.79 -8.93 -3.21
N GLU A 112 -24.10 -9.49 -4.19
CA GLU A 112 -23.81 -10.92 -4.31
C GLU A 112 -22.77 -11.44 -3.30
N ASP A 113 -21.95 -10.56 -2.73
CA ASP A 113 -20.95 -10.91 -1.72
C ASP A 113 -21.00 -9.97 -0.50
N PRO A 114 -21.93 -10.22 0.45
CA PRO A 114 -22.09 -9.39 1.64
C PRO A 114 -20.85 -9.29 2.56
N ARG A 115 -19.82 -10.11 2.29
CA ARG A 115 -18.57 -10.13 3.06
C ARG A 115 -17.43 -9.39 2.36
N ARG A 116 -17.69 -8.76 1.21
CA ARG A 116 -16.65 -8.15 0.37
C ARG A 116 -15.87 -7.06 1.11
N ALA A 117 -16.54 -6.19 1.85
CA ALA A 117 -15.89 -5.17 2.68
C ALA A 117 -14.88 -5.81 3.66
N GLY A 118 -15.28 -6.88 4.34
CA GLY A 118 -14.39 -7.64 5.23
C GLY A 118 -13.22 -8.27 4.48
N LYS A 119 -13.44 -8.84 3.29
CA LYS A 119 -12.35 -9.39 2.45
C LYS A 119 -11.35 -8.32 2.05
N MET A 120 -11.81 -7.11 1.72
CA MET A 120 -10.96 -5.96 1.41
C MET A 120 -10.13 -5.55 2.62
N LEU A 121 -10.73 -5.44 3.81
CA LEU A 121 -9.99 -5.13 5.03
C LEU A 121 -8.95 -6.20 5.38
N MET A 122 -9.23 -7.48 5.08
CA MET A 122 -8.29 -8.59 5.30
C MET A 122 -7.10 -8.62 4.32
N THR A 123 -7.02 -7.72 3.33
CA THR A 123 -5.81 -7.55 2.50
C THR A 123 -4.78 -6.64 3.15
N LEU A 124 -5.21 -5.73 4.04
CA LEU A 124 -4.36 -4.73 4.68
C LEU A 124 -3.18 -5.31 5.48
N PRO A 125 -3.31 -6.46 6.18
CA PRO A 125 -2.15 -7.06 6.87
C PRO A 125 -1.00 -7.44 5.93
N LEU A 126 -1.32 -7.95 4.73
CA LEU A 126 -0.30 -8.26 3.73
C LEU A 126 0.32 -6.98 3.16
N LEU A 127 -0.48 -5.93 2.96
CA LEU A 127 0.01 -4.62 2.54
C LEU A 127 0.99 -4.03 3.58
N ARG A 128 0.60 -4.04 4.86
CA ARG A 128 1.43 -3.61 5.99
C ARG A 128 2.74 -4.39 6.05
N GLN A 129 2.68 -5.73 5.90
CA GLN A 129 3.87 -6.58 5.89
C GLN A 129 4.83 -6.22 4.75
N THR A 130 4.33 -6.08 3.52
CA THR A 130 5.14 -5.75 2.35
C THR A 130 5.71 -4.33 2.46
N SER A 131 4.93 -3.39 2.98
CA SER A 131 5.37 -2.03 3.28
C SER A 131 6.50 -1.98 4.30
N THR A 132 6.39 -2.70 5.42
CA THR A 132 7.46 -2.77 6.42
C THR A 132 8.75 -3.34 5.84
N LYS A 133 8.67 -4.38 5.00
CA LYS A 133 9.83 -4.91 4.28
C LYS A 133 10.43 -3.88 3.31
N ALA A 134 9.60 -3.15 2.59
CA ALA A 134 10.05 -2.09 1.67
C ALA A 134 10.80 -0.98 2.42
N VAL A 135 10.23 -0.47 3.52
CA VAL A 135 10.89 0.57 4.33
C VAL A 135 12.26 0.09 4.82
N GLN A 136 12.36 -1.13 5.37
CA GLN A 136 13.64 -1.68 5.81
C GLN A 136 14.64 -1.82 4.66
N HIS A 137 14.20 -2.28 3.50
CA HIS A 137 15.05 -2.45 2.33
C HIS A 137 15.62 -1.10 1.86
N PHE A 138 14.76 -0.08 1.67
CA PHE A 138 15.20 1.25 1.26
C PHE A 138 16.04 1.95 2.34
N TYR A 139 15.80 1.66 3.62
CA TYR A 139 16.65 2.14 4.71
C TYR A 139 18.06 1.57 4.64
N ASN A 140 18.21 0.29 4.31
CA ASN A 140 19.52 -0.32 4.09
C ASN A 140 20.23 0.30 2.87
N ILE A 141 19.53 0.53 1.76
CA ILE A 141 20.08 1.22 0.58
C ILE A 141 20.57 2.62 0.94
N LYS A 142 19.82 3.36 1.76
CA LYS A 142 20.21 4.68 2.26
C LYS A 142 21.52 4.59 3.05
N LEU A 143 21.67 3.62 3.94
CA LEU A 143 22.89 3.42 4.72
C LEU A 143 24.11 3.06 3.86
N GLU A 144 23.91 2.36 2.74
CA GLU A 144 24.99 2.08 1.79
C GLU A 144 25.48 3.34 1.05
N GLY A 145 24.65 4.36 0.91
CA GLY A 145 25.02 5.66 0.32
C GLY A 145 25.32 5.62 -1.18
N LYS A 146 25.01 4.50 -1.87
CA LYS A 146 25.28 4.33 -3.31
C LYS A 146 24.20 4.91 -4.22
N VAL A 147 22.98 5.04 -3.71
CA VAL A 147 21.82 5.54 -4.47
C VAL A 147 21.42 6.91 -3.92
N PRO A 148 21.44 7.98 -4.73
CA PRO A 148 21.02 9.30 -4.28
C PRO A 148 19.50 9.31 -4.05
N MET A 149 19.07 9.91 -2.94
CA MET A 149 17.65 10.03 -2.55
C MET A 149 17.30 11.50 -2.32
N HIS A 150 16.10 11.91 -2.76
CA HIS A 150 15.63 13.28 -2.57
C HIS A 150 15.12 13.53 -1.14
N LYS A 151 15.15 14.81 -0.74
CA LYS A 151 14.83 15.27 0.63
C LYS A 151 13.51 14.71 1.18
N LEU A 152 12.41 14.81 0.44
CA LEU A 152 11.10 14.33 0.91
C LEU A 152 11.10 12.81 1.16
N PHE A 153 11.75 12.03 0.28
CA PHE A 153 11.82 10.58 0.46
C PHE A 153 12.62 10.22 1.71
N LEU A 154 13.75 10.91 1.95
CA LEU A 154 14.55 10.75 3.16
C LEU A 154 13.75 11.10 4.42
N GLU A 155 13.03 12.23 4.43
CA GLU A 155 12.19 12.63 5.56
C GLU A 155 11.14 11.57 5.93
N MET A 156 10.53 10.93 4.93
CA MET A 156 9.52 9.88 5.17
C MET A 156 10.14 8.56 5.62
N LEU A 157 11.35 8.24 5.12
CA LEU A 157 12.10 7.05 5.46
C LEU A 157 12.69 7.10 6.88
N GLU A 158 13.05 8.30 7.36
CA GLU A 158 13.62 8.54 8.68
C GLU A 158 12.57 8.75 9.77
N ALA A 159 11.31 9.04 9.42
CA ALA A 159 10.27 9.37 10.38
C ALA A 159 9.85 8.23 11.34
N LYS A 160 10.24 6.99 11.05
CA LYS A 160 9.90 5.78 11.82
C LYS A 160 11.12 5.06 12.43
N VAL A 161 12.32 5.59 12.21
CA VAL A 161 13.58 5.04 12.73
C VAL A 161 14.13 5.91 13.85
#